data_AF-A0AAV7XFG0-F1
#
_entry.id   AF-A0AAV7XFG0-F1
#
_cell.length_a   1.000
_cell.length_b   1.000
_cell.length_c   1.000
_cell.angle_alpha   90.00
_cell.angle_beta   90.00
_cell.angle_gamma   90.00
#
_symmetry.space_group_name_H-M   'P 1'
#
loop_
_entity.id
_entity.type
_entity.pdbx_description
1 polymer ?
#
loop_
_entity_poly.entity_id
_entity_poly.type
_entity_poly.pdbx_seq_one_letter_code
_entity_poly.pdbx_strand_id
1 'polypeptide(L)'
;MSVSDPEFSNPSTNASLTWLMNKNITPWPRELTAWRDTSKRRLKDLQEPVEVVEPVDTTQAKKRKTTHKKKVKTNNAKAASYTTKFPQILEPQGWTLLEIDFEYLQGNSLLKMDVEYKKFEKFVLHKLRELDRDYVFGDFDEKPLNERRAIIFLSFSKLFPVVTVANSKNEHWRPTRQEMRDSFLLQVKSYADLKTVLDARLKKIKRFNLTDQPLPIIISEKEKDTVKHKCLIKFDSFEFHDLESPMKAVDIAFKSYHSLHACYPIEAEPLWMFLQKGVYNFTTKWDKHYDSVARFICGEDSCGRSFDACNIYVKHLRKVHKCVDEVHIDIPQNCDDAVCGAETNGDNDDSGLFDVNESVDLVPNLSAADFQANYEKSIEVLVAKLYKNPSIPRNFVQTLIDDVDFFLHGGFVEILESKVLKALQASKAPQSDVTDIETIFNCIKDPFKGLSTDHRRMEHFKALDIMCLQ
;
A
#
# COMPACT_ATOMS: atom_id res chain seq x y z
N MET A 1 16.55 -20.85 24.33
CA MET A 1 17.37 -21.46 23.26
C MET A 1 16.51 -22.48 22.56
N SER A 2 16.02 -22.20 21.35
CA SER A 2 15.25 -23.19 20.59
C SER A 2 15.23 -22.83 19.10
N VAL A 3 15.78 -23.77 18.32
CA VAL A 3 15.61 -23.99 16.88
C VAL A 3 15.88 -22.78 15.99
N SER A 4 17.14 -22.65 15.58
CA SER A 4 17.59 -21.76 14.52
C SER A 4 17.02 -22.22 13.17
N ASP A 5 15.98 -21.52 12.68
CA ASP A 5 15.59 -21.57 11.28
C ASP A 5 16.83 -21.31 10.40
N PRO A 6 17.20 -22.19 9.45
CA PRO A 6 18.43 -22.06 8.66
C PRO A 6 18.48 -20.79 7.78
N GLU A 7 17.32 -20.20 7.45
CA GLU A 7 17.25 -18.89 6.76
C GLU A 7 17.69 -17.71 7.65
N PHE A 8 17.59 -17.81 8.98
CA PHE A 8 17.94 -16.72 9.91
C PHE A 8 19.43 -16.70 10.27
N SER A 9 20.18 -17.70 9.82
CA SER A 9 21.65 -17.77 9.92
C SER A 9 22.40 -17.20 8.71
N ASN A 10 21.74 -16.47 7.80
CA ASN A 10 22.43 -15.81 6.70
C ASN A 10 23.42 -14.75 7.25
N PRO A 11 24.74 -14.89 6.99
CA PRO A 11 25.75 -13.94 7.46
C PRO A 11 25.51 -12.50 6.97
N SER A 12 24.97 -12.36 5.76
CA SER A 12 24.65 -11.05 5.16
C SER A 12 23.55 -10.33 5.95
N THR A 13 22.45 -11.02 6.25
CA THR A 13 21.33 -10.46 7.04
C THR A 13 21.77 -10.07 8.45
N ASN A 14 22.65 -10.87 9.08
CA ASN A 14 23.22 -10.56 10.39
C ASN A 14 24.10 -9.30 10.37
N ALA A 15 24.92 -9.15 9.32
CA ALA A 15 25.74 -7.95 9.12
C ALA A 15 24.87 -6.71 8.91
N SER A 16 23.85 -6.78 8.04
CA SER A 16 22.89 -5.68 7.79
C SER A 16 22.13 -5.29 9.07
N LEU A 17 21.69 -6.26 9.87
CA LEU A 17 21.00 -6.00 11.13
C LEU A 17 21.90 -5.31 12.15
N THR A 18 23.14 -5.81 12.31
CA THR A 18 24.14 -5.20 13.20
C THR A 18 24.47 -3.78 12.75
N TRP A 19 24.59 -3.56 11.45
CA TRP A 19 24.85 -2.25 10.86
C TRP A 19 23.73 -1.25 11.16
N LEU A 20 22.46 -1.66 11.03
CA LEU A 20 21.30 -0.83 11.39
C LEU A 20 21.28 -0.48 12.89
N MET A 21 21.58 -1.44 13.76
CA MET A 21 21.57 -1.21 15.21
C MET A 21 22.71 -0.28 15.69
N ASN A 22 23.80 -0.19 14.94
CA ASN A 22 24.93 0.70 15.25
C ASN A 22 24.64 2.19 14.93
N LYS A 23 23.38 2.54 14.64
CA LYS A 23 22.94 3.93 14.36
C LYS A 23 23.70 4.59 13.22
N ASN A 24 24.08 3.82 12.21
CA ASN A 24 24.58 4.38 10.96
C ASN A 24 23.38 4.95 10.17
N ILE A 25 23.47 6.22 9.77
CA ILE A 25 22.36 6.99 9.15
C ILE A 25 22.77 7.50 7.74
N THR A 26 23.86 6.98 7.17
CA THR A 26 24.22 7.31 5.78
C THR A 26 25.08 6.21 5.14
N PRO A 27 25.01 6.03 3.80
CA PRO A 27 24.10 6.68 2.85
C PRO A 27 22.73 5.98 2.74
N TRP A 28 21.65 6.74 2.50
CA TRP A 28 20.25 6.24 2.46
C TRP A 28 20.00 5.02 1.57
N PRO A 29 20.59 4.88 0.35
CA PRO A 29 20.44 3.68 -0.46
C PRO A 29 20.90 2.40 0.26
N ARG A 30 21.96 2.49 1.07
CA ARG A 30 22.44 1.37 1.87
C ARG A 30 21.47 1.04 2.99
N GLU A 31 20.82 2.05 3.58
CA GLU A 31 19.76 1.83 4.57
C GLU A 31 18.58 1.11 3.97
N LEU A 32 18.09 1.53 2.80
CA LEU A 32 16.97 0.86 2.12
C LEU A 32 17.29 -0.62 1.85
N THR A 33 18.50 -0.92 1.38
CA THR A 33 18.94 -2.30 1.14
C THR A 33 19.02 -3.09 2.45
N ALA A 34 19.74 -2.58 3.45
CA ALA A 34 19.88 -3.25 4.75
C ALA A 34 18.53 -3.43 5.45
N TRP A 35 17.61 -2.48 5.29
CA TRP A 35 16.26 -2.53 5.82
C TRP A 35 15.47 -3.66 5.17
N ARG A 36 15.45 -3.69 3.83
CA ARG A 36 14.79 -4.74 3.05
C ARG A 36 15.33 -6.13 3.38
N ASP A 37 16.64 -6.29 3.45
CA ASP A 37 17.31 -7.56 3.78
C ASP A 37 16.93 -8.09 5.17
N THR A 38 16.56 -7.18 6.09
CA THR A 38 16.28 -7.51 7.48
C THR A 38 14.78 -7.47 7.84
N SER A 39 13.90 -7.07 6.92
CA SER A 39 12.46 -6.90 7.16
C SER A 39 11.83 -8.16 7.77
N LYS A 40 12.04 -9.34 7.16
CA LYS A 40 11.52 -10.63 7.67
C LYS A 40 11.81 -10.83 9.15
N ARG A 41 13.07 -10.60 9.54
CA ARG A 41 13.53 -10.80 10.91
C ARG A 41 13.01 -9.72 11.86
N ARG A 42 13.13 -8.44 11.49
CA ARG A 42 12.68 -7.33 12.33
C ARG A 42 11.17 -7.41 12.60
N LEU A 43 10.38 -7.79 11.60
CA LEU A 43 8.93 -7.95 11.73
C LEU A 43 8.55 -9.17 12.57
N LYS A 44 9.27 -10.30 12.43
CA LYS A 44 9.09 -11.47 13.30
C LYS A 44 9.37 -11.09 14.76
N ASP A 45 10.52 -10.47 15.04
CA ASP A 45 10.89 -10.00 16.38
C ASP A 45 9.84 -9.03 16.97
N LEU A 46 9.27 -8.16 16.13
CA LEU A 46 8.27 -7.18 16.55
C LEU A 46 6.92 -7.83 16.90
N GLN A 47 6.50 -8.82 16.11
CA GLN A 47 5.22 -9.52 16.27
C GLN A 47 5.26 -10.63 17.33
N GLU A 48 6.43 -11.22 17.62
CA GLU A 48 6.57 -12.28 18.61
C GLU A 48 6.23 -11.79 20.03
N PRO A 49 5.41 -12.53 20.81
CA PRO A 49 5.09 -12.15 22.16
C PRO A 49 6.36 -12.15 23.02
N VAL A 50 6.65 -11.03 23.70
CA VAL A 50 7.71 -10.98 24.71
C VAL A 50 7.28 -11.91 25.83
N GLU A 51 8.00 -13.00 26.06
CA GLU A 51 7.87 -13.77 27.28
C GLU A 51 8.25 -12.85 28.44
N VAL A 52 7.23 -12.31 29.10
CA VAL A 52 7.43 -11.61 30.37
C VAL A 52 7.77 -12.70 31.38
N VAL A 53 9.07 -12.89 31.64
CA VAL A 53 9.54 -13.63 32.80
C VAL A 53 9.08 -12.82 34.02
N GLU A 54 7.91 -13.15 34.56
CA GLU A 54 7.49 -12.60 35.85
C GLU A 54 8.51 -13.07 36.90
N PRO A 55 9.03 -12.18 37.77
CA PRO A 55 9.86 -12.62 38.88
C PRO A 55 9.02 -13.60 39.70
N VAL A 56 9.59 -14.78 39.96
CA VAL A 56 8.93 -15.86 40.70
C VAL A 56 8.69 -15.38 42.13
N ASP A 57 7.52 -14.79 42.36
CA ASP A 57 7.05 -14.48 43.70
C ASP A 57 6.36 -15.72 44.26
N THR A 58 7.10 -16.47 45.08
CA THR A 58 6.60 -17.63 45.81
C THR A 58 5.64 -17.17 46.89
N THR A 59 4.37 -16.93 46.58
CA THR A 59 3.27 -17.06 47.55
C THR A 59 1.89 -17.20 46.88
N GLN A 60 1.42 -18.45 46.89
CA GLN A 60 0.04 -18.96 46.91
C GLN A 60 -1.13 -18.11 46.33
N ALA A 61 -1.61 -18.60 45.18
CA ALA A 61 -3.00 -18.98 44.89
C ALA A 61 -4.17 -18.05 45.29
N LYS A 62 -4.78 -17.42 44.28
CA LYS A 62 -6.25 -17.41 44.11
C LYS A 62 -6.66 -17.13 42.65
N LYS A 63 -7.40 -18.10 42.09
CA LYS A 63 -7.99 -18.10 40.73
C LYS A 63 -8.84 -16.85 40.47
N ARG A 64 -8.68 -16.24 39.28
CA ARG A 64 -9.79 -15.63 38.52
C ARG A 64 -9.43 -15.46 37.03
N LYS A 65 -10.32 -15.99 36.18
CA LYS A 65 -10.29 -15.87 34.72
C LYS A 65 -10.43 -14.40 34.29
N THR A 66 -9.41 -13.80 33.70
CA THR A 66 -9.49 -12.50 32.99
C THR A 66 -8.51 -12.47 31.80
N THR A 67 -8.73 -13.34 30.83
CA THR A 67 -8.09 -13.25 29.51
C THR A 67 -8.88 -12.24 28.66
N HIS A 68 -8.34 -11.03 28.44
CA HIS A 68 -8.41 -10.26 27.16
C HIS A 68 -7.99 -8.78 27.22
N LYS A 69 -7.83 -8.13 28.39
CA LYS A 69 -7.46 -6.68 28.45
C LYS A 69 -5.96 -6.35 28.39
N LYS A 70 -5.04 -7.33 28.41
CA LYS A 70 -3.57 -7.09 28.47
C LYS A 70 -2.88 -6.85 27.11
N LYS A 71 -3.51 -7.19 25.97
CA LYS A 71 -2.85 -7.20 24.64
C LYS A 71 -2.64 -5.83 23.96
N VAL A 72 -3.51 -4.84 24.19
CA VAL A 72 -3.42 -3.53 23.50
C VAL A 72 -2.23 -2.71 24.01
N LYS A 73 -1.94 -2.78 25.31
CA LYS A 73 -0.79 -2.10 25.93
C LYS A 73 0.55 -2.61 25.43
N THR A 74 0.66 -3.91 25.18
CA THR A 74 1.95 -4.53 24.80
C THR A 74 2.38 -4.15 23.39
N ASN A 75 1.44 -3.94 22.46
CA ASN A 75 1.76 -3.73 21.04
C ASN A 75 2.36 -2.33 20.77
N ASN A 76 1.83 -1.28 21.40
CA ASN A 76 2.34 0.07 21.15
C ASN A 76 3.56 0.44 21.98
N ALA A 77 3.74 -0.16 23.16
CA ALA A 77 5.02 -0.11 23.86
C ALA A 77 6.14 -0.73 23.02
N LYS A 78 5.82 -1.77 22.22
CA LYS A 78 6.76 -2.33 21.25
C LYS A 78 7.07 -1.34 20.12
N ALA A 79 6.06 -0.66 19.55
CA ALA A 79 6.29 0.33 18.50
C ALA A 79 7.25 1.46 18.93
N ALA A 80 7.10 2.02 20.13
CA ALA A 80 8.02 3.03 20.67
C ALA A 80 9.41 2.45 20.99
N SER A 81 9.49 1.21 21.48
CA SER A 81 10.78 0.53 21.67
C SER A 81 11.48 0.23 20.33
N TYR A 82 10.70 0.03 19.26
CA TYR A 82 11.19 -0.30 17.94
C TYR A 82 11.85 0.91 17.27
N THR A 83 11.27 2.10 17.38
CA THR A 83 11.91 3.34 16.91
C THR A 83 13.16 3.70 17.71
N THR A 84 13.20 3.34 18.99
CA THR A 84 14.43 3.47 19.81
C THR A 84 15.53 2.53 19.33
N LYS A 85 15.16 1.30 18.95
CA LYS A 85 16.08 0.27 18.43
C LYS A 85 16.56 0.59 17.00
N PHE A 86 15.69 1.20 16.19
CA PHE A 86 15.96 1.55 14.79
C PHE A 86 15.65 3.05 14.55
N PRO A 87 16.58 3.94 14.92
CA PRO A 87 16.37 5.39 14.82
C PRO A 87 16.23 5.89 13.38
N GLN A 88 16.65 5.12 12.37
CA GLN A 88 16.52 5.47 10.94
C GLN A 88 15.06 5.72 10.53
N ILE A 89 14.09 5.11 11.22
CA ILE A 89 12.66 5.37 11.01
C ILE A 89 12.30 6.83 11.32
N LEU A 90 13.06 7.47 12.22
CA LEU A 90 12.85 8.85 12.64
C LEU A 90 13.60 9.85 11.76
N GLU A 91 14.16 9.42 10.62
CA GLU A 91 14.71 10.35 9.63
C GLU A 91 13.59 10.94 8.75
N PRO A 92 13.82 12.09 8.07
CA PRO A 92 12.82 12.72 7.21
C PRO A 92 12.22 11.77 6.15
N GLN A 93 13.02 10.83 5.63
CA GLN A 93 12.60 9.82 4.66
C GLN A 93 12.25 8.46 5.30
N GLY A 94 12.28 8.35 6.63
CA GLY A 94 12.06 7.09 7.37
C GLY A 94 10.70 6.44 7.13
N TRP A 95 9.71 7.19 6.65
CA TRP A 95 8.44 6.62 6.19
C TRP A 95 8.61 5.63 5.02
N THR A 96 9.62 5.79 4.17
CA THR A 96 9.93 4.84 3.09
C THR A 96 10.37 3.46 3.63
N LEU A 97 10.99 3.44 4.81
CA LEU A 97 11.34 2.20 5.52
C LEU A 97 10.09 1.47 6.02
N LEU A 98 9.08 2.22 6.46
CA LEU A 98 7.79 1.66 6.87
C LEU A 98 7.02 1.12 5.67
N GLU A 99 7.14 1.75 4.50
CA GLU A 99 6.58 1.23 3.24
C GLU A 99 7.22 -0.09 2.83
N ILE A 100 8.55 -0.23 2.93
CA ILE A 100 9.24 -1.50 2.66
C ILE A 100 8.72 -2.62 3.57
N ASP A 101 8.60 -2.34 4.88
CA ASP A 101 8.11 -3.32 5.84
C ASP A 101 6.63 -3.67 5.58
N PHE A 102 5.82 -2.71 5.14
CA PHE A 102 4.42 -2.96 4.78
C PHE A 102 4.29 -3.85 3.54
N GLU A 103 5.06 -3.54 2.51
CA GLU A 103 5.14 -4.30 1.26
C GLU A 103 5.58 -5.75 1.53
N TYR A 104 6.54 -5.95 2.44
CA TYR A 104 6.90 -7.28 2.91
C TYR A 104 5.73 -8.02 3.58
N LEU A 105 4.92 -7.32 4.38
CA LEU A 105 3.80 -7.92 5.12
C LEU A 105 2.58 -8.27 4.25
N GLN A 106 2.28 -7.46 3.23
CA GLN A 106 1.03 -7.55 2.45
C GLN A 106 1.25 -7.90 0.97
N GLY A 107 2.49 -8.02 0.51
CA GLY A 107 2.83 -8.11 -0.92
C GLY A 107 2.50 -6.80 -1.66
N ASN A 108 2.59 -6.82 -3.01
CA ASN A 108 2.45 -5.68 -3.97
C ASN A 108 1.24 -4.77 -3.71
N SER A 109 1.30 -4.00 -2.63
CA SER A 109 0.20 -3.24 -2.02
C SER A 109 0.61 -1.79 -1.76
N LEU A 110 1.84 -1.40 -2.10
CA LEU A 110 2.33 -0.03 -1.99
C LEU A 110 1.42 1.00 -2.66
N LEU A 111 0.86 0.69 -3.83
CA LEU A 111 0.02 1.62 -4.62
C LEU A 111 -1.48 1.37 -4.43
N LYS A 112 -1.86 0.56 -3.43
CA LYS A 112 -3.25 0.10 -3.29
C LYS A 112 -4.20 1.26 -3.00
N MET A 113 -3.78 2.24 -2.18
CA MET A 113 -4.55 3.45 -1.94
C MET A 113 -4.75 4.23 -3.25
N ASP A 114 -3.70 4.46 -4.05
CA ASP A 114 -3.77 5.20 -5.30
C ASP A 114 -4.76 4.57 -6.30
N VAL A 115 -4.68 3.24 -6.47
CA VAL A 115 -5.52 2.48 -7.41
C VAL A 115 -7.00 2.50 -6.96
N GLU A 116 -7.26 2.28 -5.68
CA GLU A 116 -8.62 2.14 -5.17
C GLU A 116 -9.25 3.47 -4.74
N TYR A 117 -8.48 4.57 -4.68
CA TYR A 117 -8.95 5.87 -4.20
C TYR A 117 -10.19 6.36 -4.95
N LYS A 118 -10.24 6.21 -6.28
CA LYS A 118 -11.42 6.65 -7.06
C LYS A 118 -12.69 5.89 -6.67
N LYS A 119 -12.59 4.59 -6.36
CA LYS A 119 -13.73 3.80 -5.89
C LYS A 119 -14.13 4.21 -4.47
N PHE A 120 -13.14 4.43 -3.60
CA PHE A 120 -13.34 4.95 -2.25
C PHE A 120 -14.04 6.31 -2.26
N GLU A 121 -13.56 7.27 -3.06
CA GLU A 121 -14.16 8.60 -3.23
C GLU A 121 -15.62 8.50 -3.67
N LYS A 122 -15.91 7.74 -4.73
CA LYS A 122 -17.29 7.52 -5.20
C LYS A 122 -18.18 6.94 -4.11
N PHE A 123 -17.69 5.93 -3.39
CA PHE A 123 -18.42 5.32 -2.27
C PHE A 123 -18.75 6.34 -1.19
N VAL A 124 -17.77 7.13 -0.73
CA VAL A 124 -17.97 8.13 0.32
C VAL A 124 -18.96 9.21 -0.12
N LEU A 125 -18.81 9.74 -1.34
CA LEU A 125 -19.71 10.74 -1.90
C LEU A 125 -21.16 10.21 -1.96
N HIS A 126 -21.34 9.01 -2.47
CA HIS A 126 -22.66 8.38 -2.57
C HIS A 126 -23.30 8.19 -1.19
N LYS A 127 -22.57 7.62 -0.22
CA LYS A 127 -23.10 7.41 1.13
C LYS A 127 -23.38 8.70 1.89
N LEU A 128 -22.63 9.77 1.64
CA LEU A 128 -22.92 11.06 2.24
C LEU A 128 -24.22 11.67 1.70
N ARG A 129 -24.49 11.53 0.40
CA ARG A 129 -25.75 11.99 -0.21
C ARG A 129 -26.96 11.18 0.26
N GLU A 130 -26.78 9.90 0.59
CA GLU A 130 -27.85 9.09 1.20
C GLU A 130 -28.17 9.55 2.63
N LEU A 131 -27.16 9.93 3.42
CA LEU A 131 -27.34 10.38 4.80
C LEU A 131 -27.94 11.78 4.89
N ASP A 132 -27.58 12.65 3.96
CA ASP A 132 -28.04 14.03 3.90
C ASP A 132 -28.12 14.44 2.42
N ARG A 133 -29.36 14.54 1.90
CA ARG A 133 -29.59 14.89 0.48
C ARG A 133 -29.16 16.31 0.15
N ASP A 134 -29.12 17.19 1.14
CA ASP A 134 -28.65 18.56 1.01
C ASP A 134 -27.14 18.67 1.23
N TYR A 135 -26.44 17.53 1.38
CA TYR A 135 -24.99 17.45 1.47
C TYR A 135 -24.34 17.76 0.12
N VAL A 136 -24.36 19.04 -0.23
CA VAL A 136 -23.75 19.60 -1.43
C VAL A 136 -22.34 20.01 -1.07
N PHE A 137 -21.36 19.46 -1.77
CA PHE A 137 -19.96 19.85 -1.61
C PHE A 137 -19.62 21.15 -2.37
N GLY A 138 -20.58 22.07 -2.52
CA GLY A 138 -20.46 23.26 -3.37
C GLY A 138 -19.82 22.93 -4.72
N ASP A 139 -18.89 23.78 -5.15
CA ASP A 139 -18.05 23.61 -6.35
C ASP A 139 -16.97 22.52 -6.15
N PHE A 140 -17.34 21.34 -5.65
CA PHE A 140 -16.41 20.25 -5.32
C PHE A 140 -15.51 19.87 -6.48
N ASP A 141 -16.08 19.77 -7.67
CA ASP A 141 -15.36 19.38 -8.88
C ASP A 141 -14.39 20.46 -9.36
N GLU A 142 -14.62 21.73 -8.98
CA GLU A 142 -13.75 22.87 -9.29
C GLU A 142 -12.61 23.03 -8.28
N LYS A 143 -12.68 22.35 -7.12
CA LYS A 143 -11.66 22.43 -6.09
C LYS A 143 -10.37 21.70 -6.51
N PRO A 144 -9.19 22.20 -6.08
CA PRO A 144 -7.93 21.50 -6.25
C PRO A 144 -7.98 20.07 -5.71
N LEU A 145 -7.27 19.14 -6.36
CA LEU A 145 -7.31 17.71 -6.03
C LEU A 145 -7.02 17.41 -4.55
N ASN A 146 -6.05 18.11 -3.94
CA ASN A 146 -5.71 17.91 -2.54
C ASN A 146 -6.80 18.44 -1.59
N GLU A 147 -7.50 19.53 -1.95
CA GLU A 147 -8.63 20.03 -1.18
C GLU A 147 -9.80 19.04 -1.25
N ARG A 148 -10.09 18.50 -2.44
CA ARG A 148 -11.08 17.43 -2.63
C ARG A 148 -10.76 16.20 -1.77
N ARG A 149 -9.51 15.72 -1.82
CA ARG A 149 -9.04 14.60 -0.99
C ARG A 149 -9.21 14.86 0.50
N ALA A 150 -8.83 16.05 0.97
CA ALA A 150 -9.03 16.44 2.36
C ALA A 150 -10.52 16.41 2.74
N ILE A 151 -11.39 16.98 1.90
CA ILE A 151 -12.84 16.99 2.11
C ILE A 151 -13.40 15.57 2.22
N ILE A 152 -13.00 14.66 1.34
CA ILE A 152 -13.43 13.26 1.34
C ILE A 152 -13.01 12.56 2.64
N PHE A 153 -11.74 12.60 2.99
CA PHE A 153 -11.24 11.93 4.20
C PHE A 153 -11.81 12.52 5.50
N LEU A 154 -11.99 13.84 5.57
CA LEU A 154 -12.62 14.48 6.73
C LEU A 154 -14.12 14.11 6.84
N SER A 155 -14.81 14.02 5.70
CA SER A 155 -16.23 13.67 5.65
C SER A 155 -16.47 12.17 5.88
N PHE A 156 -15.49 11.31 5.61
CA PHE A 156 -15.58 9.86 5.79
C PHE A 156 -16.01 9.46 7.20
N SER A 157 -15.56 10.19 8.22
CA SER A 157 -15.94 9.97 9.62
C SER A 157 -17.45 10.04 9.88
N LYS A 158 -18.22 10.76 9.05
CA LYS A 158 -19.68 10.89 9.18
C LYS A 158 -20.41 9.59 8.89
N LEU A 159 -19.78 8.65 8.19
CA LEU A 159 -20.36 7.36 7.84
C LEU A 159 -20.36 6.37 9.02
N PHE A 160 -19.67 6.67 10.12
CA PHE A 160 -19.47 5.74 11.23
C PHE A 160 -20.06 6.24 12.55
N PRO A 161 -20.61 5.35 13.39
CA PRO A 161 -21.02 5.69 14.73
C PRO A 161 -19.81 5.84 15.66
N VAL A 162 -19.91 6.74 16.64
CA VAL A 162 -18.89 6.89 17.69
C VAL A 162 -18.88 5.68 18.63
N VAL A 163 -17.68 5.18 18.95
CA VAL A 163 -17.48 4.00 19.80
C VAL A 163 -17.10 4.43 21.21
N THR A 164 -17.83 3.97 22.23
CA THR A 164 -17.50 4.26 23.63
C THR A 164 -16.26 3.47 24.08
N VAL A 165 -15.29 4.20 24.61
CA VAL A 165 -14.05 3.70 25.21
C VAL A 165 -14.24 3.55 26.72
N ALA A 166 -13.75 2.45 27.29
CA ALA A 166 -13.73 2.25 28.74
C ALA A 166 -12.29 2.01 29.21
N ASN A 167 -11.88 2.64 30.31
CA ASN A 167 -10.56 2.38 30.90
C ASN A 167 -10.62 1.29 32.00
N SER A 168 -9.46 0.95 32.56
CA SER A 168 -9.35 -0.03 33.64
C SER A 168 -9.99 0.41 34.96
N LYS A 169 -10.27 1.71 35.11
CA LYS A 169 -10.93 2.29 36.29
C LYS A 169 -12.46 2.41 36.10
N ASN A 170 -13.01 1.79 35.05
CA ASN A 170 -14.42 1.88 34.69
C ASN A 170 -14.89 3.31 34.37
N GLU A 171 -13.97 4.22 34.05
CA GLU A 171 -14.36 5.49 33.42
C GLU A 171 -14.69 5.21 31.96
N HIS A 172 -15.80 5.79 31.52
CA HIS A 172 -16.26 5.73 30.15
C HIS A 172 -16.00 7.07 29.46
N TRP A 173 -15.46 7.01 28.25
CA TRP A 173 -15.35 8.14 27.35
C TRP A 173 -16.00 7.78 26.05
N ARG A 174 -16.96 8.60 25.63
CA ARG A 174 -17.53 8.52 24.31
C ARG A 174 -16.89 9.64 23.49
N PRO A 175 -15.98 9.33 22.55
CA PRO A 175 -15.42 10.33 21.65
C PRO A 175 -16.54 11.06 20.93
N THR A 176 -16.39 12.37 20.81
CA THR A 176 -17.21 13.20 19.94
C THR A 176 -16.95 12.85 18.47
N ARG A 177 -17.87 13.21 17.58
CA ARG A 177 -17.65 13.06 16.13
C ARG A 177 -16.39 13.80 15.66
N GLN A 178 -16.11 14.96 16.27
CA GLN A 178 -14.89 15.70 16.02
C GLN A 178 -13.66 14.92 16.45
N GLU A 179 -13.64 14.33 17.65
CA GLU A 179 -12.51 13.52 18.11
C GLU A 179 -12.26 12.29 17.23
N MET A 180 -13.31 11.61 16.76
CA MET A 180 -13.17 10.52 15.80
C MET A 180 -12.52 11.01 14.51
N ARG A 181 -13.07 12.06 13.91
CA ARG A 181 -12.53 12.66 12.67
C ARG A 181 -11.07 13.06 12.86
N ASP A 182 -10.78 13.81 13.92
CA ASP A 182 -9.46 14.34 14.22
C ASP A 182 -8.46 13.24 14.65
N SER A 183 -8.94 12.04 15.00
CA SER A 183 -8.09 10.84 15.22
C SER A 183 -7.85 10.03 13.95
N PHE A 184 -8.64 10.27 12.89
CA PHE A 184 -8.43 9.69 11.58
C PHE A 184 -7.56 10.59 10.70
N LEU A 185 -7.89 11.89 10.66
CA LEU A 185 -7.18 12.93 9.93
C LEU A 185 -7.38 14.26 10.64
N LEU A 186 -6.34 14.75 11.31
CA LEU A 186 -6.40 16.00 12.04
C LEU A 186 -6.22 17.18 11.08
N GLN A 187 -7.20 18.09 11.04
CA GLN A 187 -7.08 19.35 10.31
C GLN A 187 -6.94 20.53 11.27
N VAL A 188 -5.91 21.35 11.07
CA VAL A 188 -5.66 22.59 11.83
C VAL A 188 -5.36 23.75 10.88
N LYS A 189 -5.43 24.99 11.37
CA LYS A 189 -5.17 26.19 10.56
C LYS A 189 -3.70 26.63 10.60
N SER A 190 -2.99 26.27 11.66
CA SER A 190 -1.61 26.69 11.89
C SER A 190 -0.85 25.68 12.76
N TYR A 191 0.49 25.78 12.75
CA TYR A 191 1.35 25.02 13.67
C TYR A 191 1.11 25.37 15.15
N ALA A 192 0.71 26.60 15.46
CA ALA A 192 0.38 27.00 16.84
C ALA A 192 -0.87 26.27 17.35
N ASP A 193 -1.89 26.14 16.49
CA ASP A 193 -3.08 25.34 16.79
C ASP A 193 -2.73 23.86 16.94
N LEU A 194 -1.83 23.35 16.08
CA LEU A 194 -1.39 21.95 16.12
C LEU A 194 -0.88 21.56 17.49
N LYS A 195 0.07 22.33 18.05
CA LYS A 195 0.64 22.06 19.36
C LYS A 195 -0.42 22.00 20.46
N THR A 196 -1.36 22.95 20.44
CA THR A 196 -2.45 23.02 21.42
C THR A 196 -3.35 21.78 21.35
N VAL A 197 -3.69 21.35 20.13
CA VAL A 197 -4.52 20.15 19.91
C VAL A 197 -3.78 18.87 20.31
N LEU A 198 -2.50 18.74 19.96
CA LEU A 198 -1.68 17.59 20.34
C LEU A 198 -1.51 17.48 21.86
N ASP A 199 -1.27 18.59 22.57
CA ASP A 199 -1.16 18.59 24.03
C ASP A 199 -2.47 18.16 24.71
N ALA A 200 -3.61 18.63 24.20
CA ALA A 200 -4.92 18.21 24.69
C ALA A 200 -5.20 16.72 24.42
N ARG A 201 -4.81 16.23 23.24
CA ARG A 201 -4.90 14.82 22.85
C ARG A 201 -4.05 13.93 23.75
N LEU A 202 -2.78 14.30 23.97
CA LEU A 202 -1.83 13.54 24.81
C LEU A 202 -2.32 13.43 26.26
N LYS A 203 -2.89 14.51 26.83
CA LYS A 203 -3.51 14.46 28.16
C LYS A 203 -4.63 13.42 28.23
N LYS A 204 -5.46 13.31 27.18
CA LYS A 204 -6.57 12.36 27.11
C LYS A 204 -6.09 10.92 26.92
N ILE A 205 -5.14 10.70 26.01
CA ILE A 205 -4.49 9.40 25.78
C ILE A 205 -3.91 8.87 27.09
N LYS A 206 -3.16 9.71 27.83
CA LYS A 206 -2.62 9.36 29.15
C LYS A 206 -3.70 9.03 30.17
N ARG A 207 -4.78 9.83 30.26
CA ARG A 207 -5.91 9.57 31.18
C ARG A 207 -6.57 8.21 30.92
N PHE A 208 -6.77 7.87 29.65
CA PHE A 208 -7.40 6.60 29.25
C PHE A 208 -6.42 5.43 29.12
N ASN A 209 -5.14 5.65 29.47
CA ASN A 209 -4.10 4.62 29.43
C ASN A 209 -3.93 4.01 28.03
N LEU A 210 -4.17 4.86 27.03
CA LEU A 210 -3.98 4.59 25.62
C LEU A 210 -2.55 4.97 25.23
N THR A 211 -2.19 4.61 24.02
CA THR A 211 -0.88 4.89 23.44
C THR A 211 -1.02 5.89 22.30
N ASP A 212 0.01 6.70 22.09
CA ASP A 212 0.05 7.59 20.94
C ASP A 212 0.28 6.78 19.67
N GLN A 213 -0.38 7.17 18.58
CA GLN A 213 -0.45 6.42 17.34
C GLN A 213 -0.06 7.31 16.17
N PRO A 214 0.46 6.77 15.05
CA PRO A 214 0.70 7.56 13.85
C PRO A 214 -0.54 8.38 13.49
N LEU A 215 -0.40 9.70 13.43
CA LEU A 215 -1.52 10.62 13.22
C LEU A 215 -1.27 11.45 11.95
N PRO A 216 -2.03 11.23 10.86
CA PRO A 216 -1.94 12.09 9.70
C PRO A 216 -2.61 13.44 9.99
N ILE A 217 -1.93 14.50 9.57
CA ILE A 217 -2.26 15.89 9.88
C ILE A 217 -2.24 16.72 8.61
N ILE A 218 -3.20 17.61 8.48
CA ILE A 218 -3.26 18.65 7.46
C ILE A 218 -3.27 20.01 8.14
N ILE A 219 -2.33 20.86 7.76
CA ILE A 219 -2.33 22.27 8.10
C ILE A 219 -2.87 23.02 6.90
N SER A 220 -4.08 23.56 7.04
CA SER A 220 -4.78 24.32 6.01
C SER A 220 -4.59 25.81 6.26
N GLU A 221 -3.63 26.40 5.56
CA GLU A 221 -3.39 27.84 5.60
C GLU A 221 -4.21 28.49 4.48
N LYS A 222 -5.07 29.46 4.84
CA LYS A 222 -5.73 30.30 3.84
C LYS A 222 -4.73 31.33 3.35
N GLU A 223 -4.40 31.27 2.06
CA GLU A 223 -3.58 32.27 1.39
C GLU A 223 -4.38 32.88 0.24
N LYS A 224 -4.86 34.10 0.46
CA LYS A 224 -5.80 34.80 -0.44
C LYS A 224 -7.04 33.94 -0.70
N ASP A 225 -7.30 33.59 -1.97
CA ASP A 225 -8.43 32.77 -2.42
C ASP A 225 -8.12 31.27 -2.49
N THR A 226 -6.91 30.85 -2.10
CA THR A 226 -6.48 29.44 -2.17
C THR A 226 -6.17 28.88 -0.79
N VAL A 227 -6.54 27.61 -0.56
CA VAL A 227 -6.14 26.89 0.65
C VAL A 227 -4.91 26.07 0.31
N LYS A 228 -3.78 26.37 0.97
CA LYS A 228 -2.59 25.52 0.90
C LYS A 228 -2.64 24.48 2.00
N HIS A 229 -2.41 23.23 1.62
CA HIS A 229 -2.36 22.10 2.54
C HIS A 229 -0.92 21.64 2.71
N LYS A 230 -0.38 21.77 3.92
CA LYS A 230 0.84 21.05 4.33
C LYS A 230 0.41 19.76 4.99
N CYS A 231 0.92 18.62 4.52
CA CYS A 231 0.56 17.31 5.04
C CYS A 231 1.75 16.72 5.79
N LEU A 232 1.48 16.18 6.97
CA LEU A 232 2.51 15.57 7.81
C LEU A 232 1.94 14.39 8.59
N ILE A 233 2.81 13.56 9.16
CA ILE A 233 2.43 12.51 10.10
C ILE A 233 3.17 12.71 11.40
N LYS A 234 2.43 12.79 12.51
CA LYS A 234 3.01 12.77 13.86
C LYS A 234 3.08 11.33 14.35
N PHE A 235 4.26 10.90 14.78
CA PHE A 235 4.41 9.62 15.48
C PHE A 235 5.42 9.75 16.61
N ASP A 236 4.98 9.47 17.83
CA ASP A 236 5.80 9.58 19.05
C ASP A 236 6.48 10.96 19.16
N SER A 237 7.81 11.02 19.28
CA SER A 237 8.56 12.29 19.30
C SER A 237 8.84 12.88 17.92
N PHE A 238 8.53 12.18 16.83
CA PHE A 238 8.91 12.57 15.47
C PHE A 238 7.75 13.00 14.58
N GLU A 239 8.07 13.72 13.50
CA GLU A 239 7.15 14.26 12.49
C GLU A 239 7.70 14.02 11.07
N PHE A 240 6.96 13.28 10.25
CA PHE A 240 7.23 13.21 8.80
C PHE A 240 6.58 14.43 8.14
N HIS A 241 7.38 15.37 7.66
CA HIS A 241 6.91 16.58 7.00
C HIS A 241 6.81 16.43 5.48
N ASP A 242 6.21 17.45 4.84
CA ASP A 242 6.23 17.67 3.40
C ASP A 242 5.68 16.51 2.55
N LEU A 243 4.64 15.83 3.05
CA LEU A 243 3.94 14.81 2.29
C LEU A 243 3.11 15.44 1.16
N GLU A 244 3.12 14.81 0.00
CA GLU A 244 2.58 15.36 -1.25
C GLU A 244 1.06 15.62 -1.22
N SER A 245 0.32 14.88 -0.39
CA SER A 245 -1.14 14.99 -0.33
C SER A 245 -1.75 14.44 0.96
N PRO A 246 -3.00 14.83 1.27
CA PRO A 246 -3.80 14.20 2.33
C PRO A 246 -3.89 12.68 2.19
N MET A 247 -4.02 12.20 0.95
CA MET A 247 -4.08 10.78 0.65
C MET A 247 -2.78 10.08 1.02
N LYS A 248 -1.63 10.69 0.70
CA LYS A 248 -0.31 10.13 1.07
C LYS A 248 -0.10 10.10 2.59
N ALA A 249 -0.60 11.11 3.31
CA ALA A 249 -0.56 11.11 4.77
C ALA A 249 -1.40 9.97 5.37
N VAL A 250 -2.64 9.77 4.90
CA VAL A 250 -3.49 8.66 5.35
C VAL A 250 -2.88 7.30 4.97
N ASP A 251 -2.34 7.18 3.76
CA ASP A 251 -1.65 6.00 3.24
C ASP A 251 -0.46 5.58 4.10
N ILE A 252 0.50 6.48 4.32
CA ILE A 252 1.66 6.20 5.17
C ILE A 252 1.24 5.92 6.61
N ALA A 253 0.27 6.65 7.18
CA ALA A 253 -0.22 6.37 8.53
C ALA A 253 -0.82 4.96 8.62
N PHE A 254 -1.62 4.56 7.62
CA PHE A 254 -2.16 3.22 7.52
C PHE A 254 -1.06 2.16 7.50
N LYS A 255 -0.09 2.30 6.60
CA LYS A 255 1.06 1.39 6.47
C LYS A 255 1.87 1.33 7.75
N SER A 256 2.08 2.46 8.41
CA SER A 256 2.81 2.57 9.69
C SER A 256 2.18 1.71 10.78
N TYR A 257 0.85 1.63 10.88
CA TYR A 257 0.21 0.76 11.88
C TYR A 257 0.62 -0.70 11.72
N HIS A 258 0.68 -1.19 10.49
CA HIS A 258 1.03 -2.59 10.22
C HIS A 258 2.53 -2.84 10.37
N SER A 259 3.37 -1.96 9.82
CA SER A 259 4.83 -2.08 9.89
C SER A 259 5.37 -1.97 11.31
N LEU A 260 4.73 -1.17 12.16
CA LEU A 260 5.09 -0.98 13.56
C LEU A 260 4.31 -1.93 14.51
N HIS A 261 3.46 -2.79 13.97
CA HIS A 261 2.55 -3.63 14.74
C HIS A 261 1.73 -2.84 15.79
N ALA A 262 1.37 -1.61 15.42
CA ALA A 262 0.67 -0.66 16.26
C ALA A 262 -0.86 -0.84 16.15
N CYS A 263 -1.60 -0.43 17.18
CA CYS A 263 -3.07 -0.48 17.14
C CYS A 263 -3.64 0.79 16.48
N TYR A 264 -4.75 0.69 15.77
CA TYR A 264 -5.44 1.90 15.31
C TYR A 264 -5.87 2.80 16.49
N PRO A 265 -5.93 4.13 16.29
CA PRO A 265 -6.55 5.05 17.24
C PRO A 265 -7.96 4.59 17.57
N ILE A 266 -8.26 4.36 18.85
CA ILE A 266 -9.51 3.74 19.28
C ILE A 266 -10.75 4.56 18.90
N GLU A 267 -10.60 5.87 18.81
CA GLU A 267 -11.66 6.83 18.43
C GLU A 267 -12.08 6.66 16.96
N ALA A 268 -11.13 6.28 16.10
CA ALA A 268 -11.27 6.14 14.66
C ALA A 268 -11.10 4.71 14.15
N GLU A 269 -10.99 3.73 15.05
CA GLU A 269 -10.68 2.34 14.72
C GLU A 269 -11.62 1.74 13.64
N PRO A 270 -12.95 1.98 13.64
CA PRO A 270 -13.81 1.52 12.56
C PRO A 270 -13.45 2.08 11.17
N LEU A 271 -12.96 3.32 11.09
CA LEU A 271 -12.58 3.96 9.83
C LEU A 271 -11.33 3.29 9.26
N TRP A 272 -10.33 3.04 10.12
CA TRP A 272 -9.11 2.34 9.74
C TRP A 272 -9.38 0.88 9.37
N MET A 273 -10.26 0.19 10.10
CA MET A 273 -10.71 -1.16 9.75
C MET A 273 -11.43 -1.21 8.39
N PHE A 274 -12.21 -0.17 8.05
CA PHE A 274 -12.80 -0.04 6.72
C PHE A 274 -11.72 0.11 5.65
N LEU A 275 -10.70 0.95 5.86
CA LEU A 275 -9.59 1.04 4.90
C LEU A 275 -8.89 -0.31 4.73
N GLN A 276 -8.62 -1.04 5.82
CA GLN A 276 -7.99 -2.34 5.77
C GLN A 276 -8.77 -3.34 4.91
N LYS A 277 -10.08 -3.47 5.15
CA LYS A 277 -10.92 -4.48 4.50
C LYS A 277 -11.49 -4.04 3.16
N GLY A 278 -11.82 -2.76 3.02
CA GLY A 278 -12.52 -2.20 1.87
C GLY A 278 -11.60 -1.59 0.81
N VAL A 279 -10.44 -1.05 1.21
CA VAL A 279 -9.47 -0.44 0.27
C VAL A 279 -8.30 -1.39 0.06
N TYR A 280 -7.65 -1.82 1.14
CA TYR A 280 -6.48 -2.69 1.06
C TYR A 280 -6.81 -4.17 0.89
N ASN A 281 -8.05 -4.57 1.17
CA ASN A 281 -8.58 -5.91 0.96
C ASN A 281 -7.77 -7.03 1.64
N PHE A 282 -7.37 -6.83 2.90
CA PHE A 282 -6.78 -7.89 3.70
C PHE A 282 -7.35 -7.94 5.12
N THR A 283 -7.10 -9.06 5.79
CA THR A 283 -7.50 -9.31 7.17
C THR A 283 -6.32 -9.79 7.99
N THR A 284 -6.36 -9.53 9.29
CA THR A 284 -5.35 -10.01 10.23
C THR A 284 -6.01 -10.80 11.36
N LYS A 285 -5.22 -11.63 12.03
CA LYS A 285 -5.68 -12.34 13.25
C LYS A 285 -6.02 -11.41 14.43
N TRP A 286 -5.72 -10.11 14.31
CA TRP A 286 -6.00 -9.10 15.34
C TRP A 286 -7.21 -8.21 14.99
N ASP A 287 -7.86 -8.47 13.85
CA ASP A 287 -9.01 -7.69 13.39
C ASP A 287 -10.13 -7.69 14.43
N LYS A 288 -10.65 -6.51 14.72
CA LYS A 288 -11.87 -6.35 15.50
C LYS A 288 -13.10 -6.38 14.61
N HIS A 289 -14.21 -6.87 15.17
CA HIS A 289 -15.51 -6.82 14.53
C HIS A 289 -16.19 -5.48 14.83
N TYR A 290 -16.66 -4.81 13.79
CA TYR A 290 -17.51 -3.63 13.88
C TYR A 290 -18.68 -3.81 12.94
N ASP A 291 -19.90 -3.71 13.45
CA ASP A 291 -21.12 -3.88 12.63
C ASP A 291 -21.18 -2.86 11.48
N SER A 292 -20.67 -1.64 11.72
CA SER A 292 -20.55 -0.58 10.72
C SER A 292 -19.53 -0.88 9.60
N VAL A 293 -18.63 -1.83 9.81
CA VAL A 293 -17.63 -2.28 8.82
C VAL A 293 -18.03 -3.63 8.22
N ALA A 294 -18.72 -4.48 8.99
CA ALA A 294 -19.15 -5.80 8.57
C ALA A 294 -20.28 -5.74 7.56
N ARG A 295 -21.16 -4.73 7.62
CA ARG A 295 -22.34 -4.62 6.78
C ARG A 295 -22.05 -3.85 5.49
N PHE A 296 -21.71 -4.57 4.43
CA PHE A 296 -21.61 -4.04 3.08
C PHE A 296 -23.01 -3.88 2.49
N ILE A 297 -23.36 -2.71 1.96
CA ILE A 297 -24.67 -2.45 1.37
C ILE A 297 -24.50 -2.20 -0.12
N CYS A 298 -25.21 -2.95 -0.95
CA CYS A 298 -25.23 -2.72 -2.39
C CYS A 298 -25.92 -1.40 -2.73
N GLY A 299 -25.18 -0.50 -3.38
CA GLY A 299 -25.61 0.83 -3.82
C GLY A 299 -26.12 0.88 -5.26
N GLU A 300 -26.32 -0.26 -5.92
CA GLU A 300 -26.94 -0.32 -7.25
C GLU A 300 -28.44 -0.07 -7.14
N ASP A 301 -29.00 0.69 -8.10
CA ASP A 301 -30.38 1.11 -8.09
C ASP A 301 -31.31 -0.10 -7.92
N SER A 302 -32.22 -0.03 -6.94
CA SER A 302 -33.19 -1.06 -6.52
C SER A 302 -32.66 -2.27 -5.70
N CYS A 303 -31.37 -2.36 -5.38
CA CYS A 303 -30.86 -3.51 -4.61
C CYS A 303 -30.99 -3.37 -3.09
N GLY A 304 -30.26 -2.42 -2.49
CA GLY A 304 -30.25 -2.15 -1.05
C GLY A 304 -29.86 -3.33 -0.14
N ARG A 305 -29.39 -4.46 -0.68
CA ARG A 305 -29.08 -5.66 0.11
C ARG A 305 -27.83 -5.44 0.95
N SER A 306 -27.89 -5.91 2.21
CA SER A 306 -26.75 -5.91 3.13
C SER A 306 -26.07 -7.28 3.20
N PHE A 307 -24.76 -7.27 3.39
CA PHE A 307 -23.92 -8.46 3.46
C PHE A 307 -22.95 -8.33 4.63
N ASP A 308 -22.83 -9.38 5.43
CA ASP A 308 -21.98 -9.37 6.62
C ASP A 308 -20.51 -9.73 6.32
N ALA A 309 -20.17 -9.93 5.03
CA ALA A 309 -18.81 -10.21 4.58
C ALA A 309 -18.54 -9.69 3.15
N CYS A 310 -17.34 -9.14 2.95
CA CYS A 310 -16.91 -8.52 1.68
C CYS A 310 -16.98 -9.50 0.50
N ASN A 311 -16.54 -10.75 0.70
CA ASN A 311 -16.59 -11.79 -0.33
C ASN A 311 -18.04 -12.13 -0.76
N ILE A 312 -19.02 -12.07 0.14
CA ILE A 312 -20.43 -12.27 -0.18
C ILE A 312 -20.98 -11.06 -0.92
N TYR A 313 -20.60 -9.84 -0.51
CA TYR A 313 -20.94 -8.61 -1.22
C TYR A 313 -20.41 -8.61 -2.66
N VAL A 314 -19.14 -8.96 -2.86
CA VAL A 314 -18.51 -9.06 -4.19
C VAL A 314 -19.18 -10.15 -5.03
N LYS A 315 -19.51 -11.31 -4.47
CA LYS A 315 -20.29 -12.36 -5.16
C LYS A 315 -21.67 -11.85 -5.59
N HIS A 316 -22.32 -11.07 -4.74
CA HIS A 316 -23.60 -10.47 -5.04
C HIS A 316 -23.52 -9.46 -6.19
N LEU A 317 -22.52 -8.56 -6.19
CA LEU A 317 -22.31 -7.61 -7.28
C LEU A 317 -22.15 -8.34 -8.63
N ARG A 318 -21.33 -9.39 -8.67
CA ARG A 318 -21.12 -10.22 -9.86
C ARG A 318 -22.40 -10.93 -10.33
N LYS A 319 -23.19 -11.46 -9.39
CA LYS A 319 -24.36 -12.31 -9.70
C LYS A 319 -25.63 -11.50 -10.04
N VAL A 320 -25.85 -10.39 -9.36
CA VAL A 320 -27.14 -9.66 -9.39
C VAL A 320 -27.07 -8.42 -10.27
N HIS A 321 -25.90 -7.76 -10.34
CA HIS A 321 -25.80 -6.45 -10.98
C HIS A 321 -25.14 -6.48 -12.36
N LYS A 322 -24.55 -7.60 -12.80
CA LYS A 322 -23.77 -7.72 -14.06
C LYS A 322 -22.73 -6.59 -14.26
N CYS A 323 -22.44 -5.81 -13.23
CA CYS A 323 -21.35 -4.86 -13.17
C CYS A 323 -20.11 -5.64 -12.78
N VAL A 324 -19.48 -6.25 -13.79
CA VAL A 324 -18.09 -6.71 -13.96
C VAL A 324 -18.18 -7.86 -14.95
N ASP A 325 -17.98 -7.57 -16.23
CA ASP A 325 -17.72 -8.62 -17.20
C ASP A 325 -16.34 -9.24 -16.88
N GLU A 326 -16.42 -10.53 -16.55
CA GLU A 326 -15.46 -11.62 -16.74
C GLU A 326 -13.99 -11.44 -16.32
N VAL A 327 -13.68 -11.94 -15.12
CA VAL A 327 -12.50 -12.81 -14.94
C VAL A 327 -12.95 -14.06 -14.19
N HIS A 328 -12.98 -15.20 -14.88
CA HIS A 328 -13.10 -16.52 -14.29
C HIS A 328 -11.88 -16.77 -13.39
N ILE A 329 -12.10 -16.92 -12.09
CA ILE A 329 -11.13 -17.46 -11.16
C ILE A 329 -11.66 -18.83 -10.75
N ASP A 330 -11.12 -19.88 -11.35
CA ASP A 330 -11.28 -21.22 -10.83
C ASP A 330 -10.63 -21.28 -9.45
N ILE A 331 -11.46 -21.59 -8.45
CA ILE A 331 -11.01 -21.86 -7.09
C ILE A 331 -10.69 -23.36 -7.05
N PRO A 332 -9.46 -23.80 -6.74
CA PRO A 332 -9.21 -25.21 -6.51
C PRO A 332 -10.02 -25.65 -5.29
N GLN A 333 -10.93 -26.59 -5.51
CA GLN A 333 -11.65 -27.30 -4.47
C GLN A 333 -10.63 -28.10 -3.66
N ASN A 334 -10.63 -27.84 -2.35
CA ASN A 334 -10.00 -28.68 -1.34
C ASN A 334 -10.58 -30.10 -1.46
N CYS A 335 -9.77 -31.08 -1.82
CA CYS A 335 -10.08 -32.50 -1.66
C CYS A 335 -9.15 -33.10 -0.62
N ASP A 336 -9.77 -33.71 0.39
CA ASP A 336 -9.13 -34.43 1.48
C ASP A 336 -8.36 -35.66 0.98
N ASP A 337 -7.25 -35.94 1.69
CA ASP A 337 -6.63 -37.22 1.98
C ASP A 337 -6.83 -38.40 1.02
N ALA A 338 -5.77 -38.73 0.26
CA ALA A 338 -5.32 -40.12 0.09
C ALA A 338 -3.86 -40.21 -0.37
N VAL A 339 -3.08 -40.89 0.47
CA VAL A 339 -1.78 -41.56 0.27
C VAL A 339 -1.47 -41.92 -1.19
N CYS A 340 -0.28 -41.53 -1.68
CA CYS A 340 0.70 -42.40 -2.35
C CYS A 340 2.01 -41.62 -2.60
N GLY A 341 3.13 -42.19 -2.18
CA GLY A 341 4.46 -41.62 -2.42
C GLY A 341 4.96 -41.87 -3.84
N ALA A 342 5.85 -41.00 -4.30
CA ALA A 342 6.88 -41.31 -5.28
C ALA A 342 8.01 -40.29 -5.14
N GLU A 343 9.22 -40.80 -4.98
CA GLU A 343 10.48 -40.08 -5.08
C GLU A 343 10.70 -39.63 -6.53
N THR A 344 11.23 -38.43 -6.74
CA THR A 344 12.19 -38.17 -7.82
C THR A 344 13.12 -37.02 -7.43
N ASN A 345 14.41 -37.34 -7.35
CA ASN A 345 15.54 -36.43 -7.46
C ASN A 345 15.51 -35.68 -8.80
N GLY A 346 16.09 -34.48 -8.84
CA GLY A 346 16.37 -33.77 -10.09
C GLY A 346 17.04 -32.44 -9.83
N ASP A 347 18.35 -32.42 -10.01
CA ASP A 347 19.24 -31.27 -9.94
C ASP A 347 18.76 -30.11 -10.84
N ASN A 348 18.72 -28.89 -10.30
CA ASN A 348 18.62 -27.68 -11.11
C ASN A 348 20.01 -27.11 -11.32
N ASP A 349 20.55 -27.45 -12.49
CA ASP A 349 21.72 -26.88 -13.12
C ASP A 349 21.41 -25.41 -13.49
N ASP A 350 22.03 -24.48 -12.77
CA ASP A 350 21.93 -23.04 -13.00
C ASP A 350 22.96 -22.64 -14.06
N SER A 351 22.60 -22.80 -15.33
CA SER A 351 23.40 -22.30 -16.45
C SER A 351 22.61 -21.30 -17.30
N GLY A 352 22.82 -20.02 -16.98
CA GLY A 352 23.02 -18.92 -17.93
C GLY A 352 21.83 -18.41 -18.71
N LEU A 353 21.20 -17.31 -18.29
CA LEU A 353 20.47 -16.41 -19.20
C LEU A 353 20.23 -15.01 -18.56
N PHE A 354 20.83 -14.00 -19.21
CA PHE A 354 20.67 -12.54 -19.13
C PHE A 354 20.72 -11.84 -17.76
N ASP A 355 21.94 -11.54 -17.32
CA ASP A 355 22.22 -10.49 -16.33
C ASP A 355 22.12 -9.11 -17.01
N VAL A 356 20.93 -8.49 -16.96
CA VAL A 356 20.73 -7.10 -17.40
C VAL A 356 20.87 -6.21 -16.17
N ASN A 357 22.11 -6.08 -15.69
CA ASN A 357 22.47 -5.14 -14.65
C ASN A 357 23.64 -4.25 -15.12
N GLU A 358 23.61 -3.89 -16.39
CA GLU A 358 24.54 -2.93 -16.97
C GLU A 358 23.91 -1.53 -16.86
N SER A 359 24.58 -0.67 -16.12
CA SER A 359 24.23 0.76 -16.02
C SER A 359 24.16 1.36 -17.41
N VAL A 360 23.00 1.90 -17.78
CA VAL A 360 22.83 2.62 -19.05
C VAL A 360 23.58 3.94 -18.96
N ASP A 361 24.86 3.92 -19.35
CA ASP A 361 25.58 5.13 -19.68
C ASP A 361 24.80 5.86 -20.77
N LEU A 362 24.55 7.16 -20.59
CA LEU A 362 23.86 7.99 -21.57
C LEU A 362 24.72 8.08 -22.83
N VAL A 363 24.53 7.15 -23.78
CA VAL A 363 25.25 7.14 -25.06
C VAL A 363 24.78 8.34 -25.88
N PRO A 364 25.63 9.37 -26.09
CA PRO A 364 25.20 10.62 -26.67
C PRO A 364 25.26 10.54 -28.21
N ASN A 365 24.56 9.57 -28.83
CA ASN A 365 24.28 9.42 -30.27
C ASN A 365 23.53 8.10 -30.56
N LEU A 366 22.43 7.82 -29.85
CA LEU A 366 21.63 6.61 -30.13
C LEU A 366 20.77 6.85 -31.38
N SER A 367 20.95 6.04 -32.44
CA SER A 367 20.08 6.14 -33.63
C SER A 367 18.67 5.62 -33.33
N ALA A 368 17.67 6.00 -34.14
CA ALA A 368 16.31 5.45 -33.99
C ALA A 368 16.27 3.92 -34.14
N ALA A 369 17.15 3.35 -34.97
CA ALA A 369 17.30 1.90 -35.14
C ALA A 369 17.86 1.23 -33.88
N ASP A 370 18.89 1.83 -33.26
CA ASP A 370 19.45 1.34 -31.99
C ASP A 370 18.44 1.43 -30.86
N PHE A 371 17.65 2.51 -30.81
CA PHE A 371 16.54 2.63 -29.87
C PHE A 371 15.53 1.51 -30.08
N GLN A 372 15.07 1.30 -31.32
CA GLN A 372 14.09 0.27 -31.65
C GLN A 372 14.58 -1.12 -31.23
N ALA A 373 15.80 -1.50 -31.58
CA ALA A 373 16.36 -2.80 -31.24
C ALA A 373 16.47 -3.01 -29.71
N ASN A 374 16.92 -1.98 -28.98
CA ASN A 374 17.00 -2.05 -27.51
C ASN A 374 15.61 -2.10 -26.86
N TYR A 375 14.65 -1.38 -27.43
CA TYR A 375 13.27 -1.35 -26.96
C TYR A 375 12.60 -2.71 -27.16
N GLU A 376 12.65 -3.28 -28.37
CA GLU A 376 12.13 -4.61 -28.70
C GLU A 376 12.72 -5.69 -27.79
N LYS A 377 14.05 -5.70 -27.62
CA LYS A 377 14.73 -6.62 -26.71
C LYS A 377 14.29 -6.47 -25.26
N SER A 378 14.04 -5.24 -24.80
CA SER A 378 13.55 -4.99 -23.44
C SER A 378 12.13 -5.52 -23.24
N ILE A 379 11.26 -5.38 -24.24
CA ILE A 379 9.92 -5.95 -24.23
C ILE A 379 9.97 -7.48 -24.25
N GLU A 380 10.81 -8.08 -25.08
CA GLU A 380 11.01 -9.54 -25.12
C GLU A 380 11.41 -10.09 -23.73
N VAL A 381 12.39 -9.45 -23.09
CA VAL A 381 12.85 -9.83 -21.74
C VAL A 381 11.73 -9.69 -20.70
N LEU A 382 10.95 -8.61 -20.76
CA LEU A 382 9.81 -8.41 -19.87
C LEU A 382 8.79 -9.55 -20.03
N VAL A 383 8.38 -9.84 -21.26
CA VAL A 383 7.40 -10.88 -21.56
C VAL A 383 7.94 -12.26 -21.16
N ALA A 384 9.21 -12.57 -21.46
CA ALA A 384 9.84 -13.82 -21.05
C ALA A 384 9.84 -13.99 -19.52
N LYS A 385 10.14 -12.93 -18.76
CA LYS A 385 10.08 -12.94 -17.29
C LYS A 385 8.68 -13.21 -16.76
N LEU A 386 7.63 -12.70 -17.42
CA LEU A 386 6.24 -12.98 -17.05
C LEU A 386 5.90 -14.45 -17.20
N TYR A 387 6.27 -15.08 -18.32
CA TYR A 387 6.03 -16.51 -18.54
C TYR A 387 6.92 -17.44 -17.70
N LYS A 388 8.11 -16.99 -17.30
CA LYS A 388 9.00 -17.76 -16.40
C LYS A 388 8.44 -17.86 -14.98
N ASN A 389 7.53 -16.98 -14.59
CA ASN A 389 6.94 -17.00 -13.25
C ASN A 389 5.74 -17.96 -13.18
N PRO A 390 5.85 -19.11 -12.47
CA PRO A 390 4.77 -20.10 -12.41
C PRO A 390 3.53 -19.60 -11.67
N SER A 391 3.64 -18.50 -10.90
CA SER A 391 2.51 -17.89 -10.19
C SER A 391 1.65 -17.00 -11.07
N ILE A 392 2.05 -16.74 -12.31
CA ILE A 392 1.33 -15.86 -13.24
C ILE A 392 0.67 -16.73 -14.33
N PRO A 393 -0.67 -16.86 -14.30
CA PRO A 393 -1.40 -17.57 -15.34
C PRO A 393 -1.22 -16.93 -16.73
N ARG A 394 -1.17 -17.74 -17.80
CA ARG A 394 -0.96 -17.25 -19.18
C ARG A 394 -2.02 -16.24 -19.63
N ASN A 395 -3.29 -16.45 -19.24
CA ASN A 395 -4.37 -15.51 -19.54
C ASN A 395 -4.13 -14.15 -18.87
N PHE A 396 -3.55 -14.12 -17.67
CA PHE A 396 -3.17 -12.87 -17.02
C PHE A 396 -2.05 -12.14 -17.77
N VAL A 397 -1.08 -12.87 -18.35
CA VAL A 397 -0.06 -12.26 -19.20
C VAL A 397 -0.68 -11.57 -20.41
N GLN A 398 -1.67 -12.19 -21.05
CA GLN A 398 -2.42 -11.56 -22.14
C GLN A 398 -3.17 -10.31 -21.66
N THR A 399 -3.89 -10.39 -20.54
CA THR A 399 -4.59 -9.22 -19.97
C THR A 399 -3.63 -8.07 -19.68
N LEU A 400 -2.46 -8.35 -19.11
CA LEU A 400 -1.45 -7.32 -18.84
C LEU A 400 -0.92 -6.68 -20.12
N ILE A 401 -0.67 -7.47 -21.17
CA ILE A 401 -0.24 -6.97 -22.48
C ILE A 401 -1.33 -6.08 -23.09
N ASP A 402 -2.58 -6.53 -23.06
CA ASP A 402 -3.73 -5.78 -23.59
C ASP A 402 -3.94 -4.47 -22.82
N ASP A 403 -3.81 -4.48 -21.49
CA ASP A 403 -3.96 -3.29 -20.65
C ASP A 403 -2.84 -2.26 -20.91
N VAL A 404 -1.59 -2.71 -21.10
CA VAL A 404 -0.46 -1.84 -21.43
C VAL A 404 -0.60 -1.28 -22.84
N ASP A 405 -1.00 -2.12 -23.80
CA ASP A 405 -1.26 -1.70 -25.17
C ASP A 405 -2.38 -0.65 -25.21
N PHE A 406 -3.51 -0.93 -24.54
CA PHE A 406 -4.62 0.01 -24.42
C PHE A 406 -4.21 1.33 -23.76
N PHE A 407 -3.40 1.27 -22.70
CA PHE A 407 -2.89 2.47 -22.02
C PHE A 407 -2.09 3.35 -23.00
N LEU A 408 -1.17 2.77 -23.76
CA LEU A 408 -0.33 3.49 -24.72
C LEU A 408 -1.12 4.05 -25.91
N HIS A 409 -2.20 3.37 -26.32
CA HIS A 409 -3.18 3.86 -27.29
C HIS A 409 -4.19 4.86 -26.69
N GLY A 410 -4.08 5.19 -25.40
CA GLY A 410 -5.01 6.07 -24.67
C GLY A 410 -4.95 7.56 -25.06
N GLY A 411 -4.32 7.92 -26.18
CA GLY A 411 -4.28 9.29 -26.72
C GLY A 411 -3.13 10.15 -26.19
N PHE A 412 -2.53 9.80 -25.05
CA PHE A 412 -1.51 10.64 -24.43
C PHE A 412 -0.18 10.62 -25.20
N VAL A 413 0.17 9.47 -25.80
CA VAL A 413 1.39 9.32 -26.61
C VAL A 413 1.27 10.16 -27.88
N GLU A 414 0.10 10.16 -28.52
CA GLU A 414 -0.21 10.98 -29.71
C GLU A 414 -0.18 12.47 -29.39
N ILE A 415 -0.72 12.87 -28.22
CA ILE A 415 -0.64 14.26 -27.76
C ILE A 415 0.82 14.67 -27.54
N LEU A 416 1.63 13.80 -26.92
CA LEU A 416 3.03 14.06 -26.64
C LEU A 416 3.85 14.15 -27.93
N GLU A 417 3.71 13.17 -28.81
CA GLU A 417 4.31 13.15 -30.15
C GLU A 417 3.96 14.41 -30.93
N SER A 418 2.66 14.76 -31.02
CA SER A 418 2.22 15.96 -31.73
C SER A 418 2.87 17.23 -31.18
N LYS A 419 3.00 17.35 -29.85
CA LYS A 419 3.65 18.51 -29.22
C LYS A 419 5.15 18.54 -29.51
N VAL A 420 5.84 17.41 -29.41
CA VAL A 420 7.28 17.31 -29.65
C VAL A 420 7.60 17.59 -31.11
N LEU A 421 6.89 16.96 -32.05
CA LEU A 421 7.10 17.16 -33.48
C LEU A 421 6.84 18.63 -33.89
N LYS A 422 5.78 19.26 -33.36
CA LYS A 422 5.52 20.69 -33.60
C LYS A 422 6.64 21.58 -33.05
N ALA A 423 7.17 21.26 -31.88
CA ALA A 423 8.28 22.01 -31.28
C ALA A 423 9.57 21.87 -32.12
N LEU A 424 9.87 20.66 -32.59
CA LEU A 424 11.02 20.40 -33.47
C LEU A 424 10.90 21.15 -34.80
N GLN A 425 9.72 21.09 -35.43
CA GLN A 425 9.42 21.84 -36.66
C GLN A 425 9.56 23.35 -36.46
N ALA A 426 9.04 23.89 -35.36
CA ALA A 426 9.15 25.31 -35.04
C ALA A 426 10.62 25.74 -34.79
N SER A 427 11.43 24.85 -34.24
CA SER A 427 12.87 25.07 -34.01
C SER A 427 13.74 24.91 -35.26
N LYS A 428 13.15 24.50 -36.40
CA LYS A 428 13.86 24.18 -37.64
C LYS A 428 14.93 23.09 -37.44
N ALA A 429 14.61 22.09 -36.62
CA ALA A 429 15.46 20.91 -36.45
C ALA A 429 15.69 20.21 -37.80
N PRO A 430 16.84 19.53 -37.98
CA PRO A 430 17.09 18.69 -39.16
C PRO A 430 15.95 17.69 -39.40
N GLN A 431 15.58 17.47 -40.66
CA GLN A 431 14.51 16.54 -41.02
C GLN A 431 14.83 15.09 -40.61
N SER A 432 16.13 14.74 -40.54
CA SER A 432 16.59 13.46 -39.98
C SER A 432 16.10 13.27 -38.55
N ASP A 433 16.29 14.27 -37.70
CA ASP A 433 15.99 14.19 -36.27
C ASP A 433 14.48 14.13 -36.03
N VAL A 434 13.70 14.84 -36.87
CA VAL A 434 12.24 14.76 -36.85
C VAL A 434 11.78 13.34 -37.18
N THR A 435 12.39 12.72 -38.19
CA THR A 435 12.05 11.35 -38.64
C THR A 435 12.47 10.31 -37.61
N ASP A 436 13.62 10.49 -36.95
CA ASP A 436 14.10 9.62 -35.88
C ASP A 436 13.17 9.66 -34.67
N ILE A 437 12.76 10.86 -34.25
CA ILE A 437 11.81 11.03 -33.14
C ILE A 437 10.43 10.44 -33.47
N GLU A 438 9.93 10.64 -34.70
CA GLU A 438 8.69 10.00 -35.16
C GLU A 438 8.79 8.47 -35.12
N THR A 439 9.94 7.92 -35.53
CA THR A 439 10.20 6.47 -35.46
C THR A 439 10.20 5.97 -34.01
N ILE A 440 10.81 6.71 -33.08
CA ILE A 440 10.79 6.39 -31.64
C ILE A 440 9.37 6.36 -31.09
N PHE A 441 8.55 7.37 -31.41
CA PHE A 441 7.14 7.39 -30.97
C PHE A 441 6.34 6.23 -31.57
N ASN A 442 6.59 5.86 -32.82
CA ASN A 442 5.94 4.71 -33.44
C ASN A 442 6.31 3.38 -32.75
N CYS A 443 7.54 3.24 -32.25
CA CYS A 443 7.93 2.08 -31.45
C CYS A 443 7.17 2.02 -30.12
N ILE A 444 7.01 3.18 -29.45
CA ILE A 444 6.33 3.26 -28.14
C ILE A 444 4.82 2.97 -28.26
N LYS A 445 4.19 3.32 -29.39
CA LYS A 445 2.76 3.08 -29.61
C LYS A 445 2.40 1.61 -29.75
N ASP A 446 3.28 0.79 -30.30
CA ASP A 446 3.05 -0.65 -30.53
C ASP A 446 4.18 -1.48 -29.90
N PRO A 447 4.29 -1.49 -28.56
CA PRO A 447 5.41 -2.12 -27.88
C PRO A 447 5.45 -3.64 -28.05
N PHE A 448 4.28 -4.26 -28.23
CA PHE A 448 4.13 -5.71 -28.37
C PHE A 448 3.95 -6.13 -29.82
N LYS A 449 4.46 -5.35 -30.77
CA LYS A 449 4.47 -5.72 -32.18
C LYS A 449 5.15 -7.07 -32.35
N GLY A 450 4.42 -8.06 -32.86
CA GLY A 450 4.91 -9.44 -32.99
C GLY A 450 4.79 -10.29 -31.72
N LEU A 451 4.41 -9.72 -30.58
CA LEU A 451 4.16 -10.41 -29.30
C LEU A 451 2.73 -10.19 -28.77
N SER A 452 1.84 -9.59 -29.57
CA SER A 452 0.50 -9.19 -29.12
C SER A 452 -0.42 -10.33 -28.73
N THR A 453 -0.22 -11.54 -29.28
CA THR A 453 -1.05 -12.72 -28.97
C THR A 453 -0.23 -13.85 -28.37
N ASP A 454 -0.87 -14.67 -27.53
CA ASP A 454 -0.22 -15.84 -26.91
C ASP A 454 0.44 -16.75 -27.94
N HIS A 455 -0.24 -17.04 -29.04
CA HIS A 455 0.31 -17.83 -30.15
C HIS A 455 1.62 -17.24 -30.67
N ARG A 456 1.65 -15.93 -30.97
CA ARG A 456 2.84 -15.27 -31.50
C ARG A 456 4.00 -15.27 -30.51
N ARG A 457 3.70 -15.08 -29.22
CA ARG A 457 4.72 -15.17 -28.15
C ARG A 457 5.30 -16.57 -28.05
N MET A 458 4.44 -17.59 -28.09
CA MET A 458 4.90 -18.99 -28.04
C MET A 458 5.74 -19.34 -29.27
N GLU A 459 5.35 -18.89 -30.47
CA GLU A 459 6.13 -19.10 -31.70
C GLU A 459 7.48 -18.39 -31.63
N HIS A 460 7.49 -17.14 -31.18
CA HIS A 460 8.70 -16.32 -31.03
C HIS A 460 9.68 -16.94 -30.01
N PHE A 461 9.23 -17.33 -28.82
CA PHE A 461 10.12 -17.92 -27.80
C PHE A 461 10.57 -19.35 -28.14
N LYS A 462 9.79 -20.10 -28.93
CA LYS A 462 10.26 -21.38 -29.50
C LYS A 462 11.39 -21.15 -30.50
N ALA A 463 11.27 -20.12 -31.35
CA ALA A 463 12.32 -19.79 -32.31
C ALA A 463 13.63 -19.35 -31.63
N LEU A 464 13.55 -18.76 -30.44
CA LEU A 464 14.70 -18.34 -29.63
C LEU A 464 15.25 -19.42 -28.68
N ASP A 465 14.64 -20.62 -28.63
CA ASP A 465 14.98 -21.69 -27.69
C ASP A 465 14.91 -21.27 -26.20
N ILE A 466 14.08 -20.26 -25.89
CA ILE A 466 13.95 -19.69 -24.54
C ILE A 466 12.93 -20.47 -23.68
N MET A 467 12.06 -21.27 -24.31
CA MET A 467 11.04 -22.06 -23.63
C MET A 467 11.18 -23.55 -23.91
N CYS A 468 11.83 -24.28 -23.00
CA CYS A 468 11.57 -25.72 -22.85
C CYS A 468 10.12 -25.89 -22.38
N LEU A 469 9.25 -26.35 -23.28
CA LEU A 469 7.86 -26.67 -22.96
C LEU A 469 7.83 -27.85 -21.98
N GLN A 470 7.49 -27.59 -20.71
CA GLN A 470 6.86 -28.56 -19.82
C GLN A 470 5.41 -28.15 -19.58
#